data_AF-A0A2T0QR69-F1
#
_entry.id   AF-A0A2T0QR69-F1
#
_cell.length_a   1.000
_cell.length_b   1.000
_cell.length_c   1.000
_cell.angle_alpha   90.00
_cell.angle_beta   90.00
_cell.angle_gamma   90.00
#
_symmetry.space_group_name_H-M   'P 1'
#
loop_
_entity.id
_entity.type
_entity.pdbx_description
1 polymer ?
#
loop_
_entity_poly.entity_id
_entity_poly.type
_entity_poly.pdbx_seq_one_letter_code
_entity_poly.pdbx_strand_id
1 'polypeptide(L)'
;MRQPTSGEVPIRGGVFQNFQGGTLYWTPTTGAHSVSGDFLRFYAGQGYENGFLGYPLTQEVPIRNGVFQVFQGGVLYWSPDVGAHSVSGSFRELYGQFGYENGELGYPRSQELRSRAGGVYQQYQGGVMYWSPEEAESGPHVVRSAILIEYGQAGWENGCLGYPLTSQYSYEGYSTVQEFQGGMIWAPPGEEPFVDLWPDESGYRMSGLYPRC
;
A
#
# COMPACT_ATOMS: atom_id res chain seq x y z
N MET A 1 -26.31 5.24 -13.58
CA MET A 1 -27.18 4.71 -12.51
C MET A 1 -28.58 4.45 -13.05
N ARG A 2 -29.32 3.51 -12.45
CA ARG A 2 -30.70 3.15 -12.81
C ARG A 2 -31.72 3.95 -11.97
N GLN A 3 -32.94 3.45 -11.81
CA GLN A 3 -34.01 4.08 -11.03
C GLN A 3 -33.68 4.16 -9.53
N PRO A 4 -34.16 5.21 -8.82
CA PRO A 4 -33.97 5.34 -7.38
C PRO A 4 -34.71 4.23 -6.63
N THR A 5 -34.10 3.73 -5.56
CA THR A 5 -34.69 2.74 -4.64
C THR A 5 -35.01 3.34 -3.27
N SER A 6 -34.63 4.60 -3.03
CA SER A 6 -35.01 5.39 -1.87
C SER A 6 -35.29 6.84 -2.26
N GLY A 7 -35.93 7.59 -1.36
CA GLY A 7 -35.80 9.05 -1.35
C GLY A 7 -34.40 9.49 -0.90
N GLU A 8 -34.17 10.80 -0.86
CA GLU A 8 -32.96 11.36 -0.23
C GLU A 8 -32.99 11.12 1.27
N VAL A 9 -31.87 10.65 1.81
CA VAL A 9 -31.66 10.37 3.22
C VAL A 9 -30.61 11.35 3.75
N PRO A 10 -30.93 12.16 4.77
CA PRO A 10 -29.96 13.06 5.39
C PRO A 10 -28.80 12.30 6.03
N ILE A 11 -27.59 12.84 5.84
CA ILE A 11 -26.34 12.39 6.45
C ILE A 11 -25.54 13.60 6.92
N ARG A 12 -24.40 13.36 7.58
CA ARG A 12 -23.59 14.44 8.16
C ARG A 12 -23.07 15.41 7.09
N GLY A 13 -23.73 16.56 6.96
CA GLY A 13 -23.32 17.61 6.02
C GLY A 13 -23.72 17.34 4.57
N GLY A 14 -24.69 16.45 4.34
CA GLY A 14 -25.14 16.12 3.00
C GLY A 14 -26.39 15.24 2.98
N VAL A 15 -26.63 14.65 1.81
CA VAL A 15 -27.66 13.63 1.60
C VAL A 15 -27.07 12.48 0.79
N PHE A 16 -27.63 11.28 0.94
CA PHE A 16 -27.46 10.25 -0.08
C PHE A 16 -28.80 9.80 -0.62
N GLN A 17 -28.78 9.19 -1.80
CA GLN A 17 -29.91 8.48 -2.37
C GLN A 17 -29.44 7.13 -2.92
N ASN A 18 -30.18 6.08 -2.60
CA ASN A 18 -29.92 4.76 -3.16
C ASN A 18 -30.55 4.63 -4.55
N PHE A 19 -29.80 4.02 -5.45
CA PHE A 19 -30.22 3.63 -6.78
C PHE A 19 -29.98 2.13 -6.96
N GLN A 20 -30.64 1.53 -7.94
CA GLN A 20 -30.28 0.15 -8.28
C GLN A 20 -28.81 0.10 -8.76
N GLY A 21 -27.97 -0.60 -7.99
CA GLY A 21 -26.56 -0.81 -8.28
C GLY A 21 -25.57 0.22 -7.71
N GLY A 22 -26.04 1.24 -6.98
CA GLY A 22 -25.14 2.24 -6.41
C GLY A 22 -25.81 3.22 -5.46
N THR A 23 -25.01 4.01 -4.77
CA THR A 23 -25.47 5.10 -3.89
C THR A 23 -24.89 6.40 -4.38
N LEU A 24 -25.74 7.41 -4.58
CA LEU A 24 -25.35 8.77 -4.92
C LEU A 24 -25.22 9.57 -3.62
N TYR A 25 -24.06 10.18 -3.41
CA TYR A 25 -23.78 11.06 -2.29
C TYR A 25 -23.71 12.49 -2.78
N TRP A 26 -24.25 13.43 -2.01
CA TRP A 26 -24.06 14.86 -2.25
C TRP A 26 -23.70 15.56 -0.95
N THR A 27 -22.67 16.42 -1.01
CA THR A 27 -22.38 17.43 0.03
C THR A 27 -22.12 18.78 -0.64
N PRO A 28 -22.29 19.92 0.05
CA PRO A 28 -21.93 21.23 -0.50
C PRO A 28 -20.46 21.34 -0.89
N THR A 29 -19.56 20.61 -0.21
CA THR A 29 -18.11 20.68 -0.42
C THR A 29 -17.61 19.76 -1.55
N THR A 30 -18.27 18.63 -1.76
CA THR A 30 -17.82 17.63 -2.74
C THR A 30 -18.66 17.64 -4.01
N GLY A 31 -19.93 18.08 -3.94
CA GLY A 31 -20.89 17.87 -5.02
C GLY A 31 -21.42 16.43 -5.04
N ALA A 32 -22.10 16.07 -6.14
CA ALA A 32 -22.78 14.79 -6.29
C ALA A 32 -21.87 13.72 -6.91
N HIS A 33 -21.59 12.64 -6.17
CA HIS A 33 -20.75 11.52 -6.61
C HIS A 33 -21.35 10.17 -6.24
N SER A 34 -21.35 9.24 -7.18
CA SER A 34 -21.84 7.90 -6.91
C SER A 34 -20.74 6.92 -6.58
N VAL A 35 -21.05 5.97 -5.71
CA VAL A 35 -20.23 4.79 -5.43
C VAL A 35 -21.06 3.57 -5.80
N SER A 36 -20.51 2.67 -6.62
CA SER A 36 -21.28 1.55 -7.18
C SER A 36 -20.51 0.23 -7.14
N GLY A 37 -21.22 -0.88 -7.45
CA GLY A 37 -20.61 -2.20 -7.63
C GLY A 37 -19.70 -2.65 -6.47
N ASP A 38 -18.48 -3.08 -6.83
CA ASP A 38 -17.51 -3.61 -5.88
C ASP A 38 -16.94 -2.53 -4.96
N PHE A 39 -16.84 -1.28 -5.43
CA PHE A 39 -16.50 -0.14 -4.57
C PHE A 39 -17.53 0.08 -3.49
N LEU A 40 -18.82 0.04 -3.82
CA LEU A 40 -19.86 0.20 -2.82
C LEU A 40 -19.82 -0.91 -1.77
N ARG A 41 -19.57 -2.17 -2.18
CA ARG A 41 -19.40 -3.28 -1.22
C ARG A 41 -18.18 -3.10 -0.32
N PHE A 42 -17.05 -2.67 -0.87
CA PHE A 42 -15.85 -2.42 -0.08
C PHE A 42 -16.06 -1.24 0.88
N TYR A 43 -16.55 -0.11 0.37
CA TYR A 43 -16.85 1.10 1.11
C TYR A 43 -17.84 0.84 2.25
N ALA A 44 -18.86 0.02 2.02
CA ALA A 44 -19.77 -0.46 3.06
C ALA A 44 -19.04 -1.18 4.20
N GLY A 45 -18.12 -2.09 3.87
CA GLY A 45 -17.30 -2.80 4.85
C GLY A 45 -16.37 -1.90 5.67
N GLN A 46 -16.07 -0.69 5.16
CA GLN A 46 -15.29 0.32 5.88
C GLN A 46 -16.14 1.34 6.65
N GLY A 47 -17.47 1.18 6.69
CA GLY A 47 -18.37 2.10 7.41
C GLY A 47 -18.90 3.27 6.57
N TYR A 48 -18.84 3.18 5.24
CA TYR A 48 -19.28 4.21 4.30
C TYR A 48 -18.66 5.58 4.63
N GLU A 49 -19.47 6.66 4.56
CA GLU A 49 -19.02 8.04 4.76
C GLU A 49 -18.64 8.34 6.21
N ASN A 50 -19.00 7.46 7.14
CA ASN A 50 -18.61 7.54 8.55
C ASN A 50 -17.28 6.80 8.80
N GLY A 51 -16.80 6.04 7.83
CA GLY A 51 -15.50 5.39 7.82
C GLY A 51 -14.35 6.34 7.49
N PHE A 52 -13.13 5.82 7.53
CA PHE A 52 -11.92 6.63 7.30
C PHE A 52 -11.85 7.22 5.88
N LEU A 53 -12.47 6.58 4.88
CA LEU A 53 -12.52 7.11 3.51
C LEU A 53 -13.33 8.40 3.41
N GLY A 54 -14.37 8.57 4.23
CA GLY A 54 -15.27 9.72 4.14
C GLY A 54 -16.00 9.79 2.79
N TYR A 55 -16.37 11.00 2.37
CA TYR A 55 -17.16 11.20 1.15
C TYR A 55 -16.36 10.99 -0.15
N PRO A 56 -17.00 10.49 -1.23
CA PRO A 56 -16.41 10.48 -2.56
C PRO A 56 -16.20 11.91 -3.10
N LEU A 57 -15.05 12.14 -3.74
CA LEU A 57 -14.63 13.41 -4.34
C LEU A 57 -14.67 13.40 -5.88
N THR A 58 -14.75 12.22 -6.48
CA THR A 58 -14.84 12.05 -7.93
C THR A 58 -15.91 11.03 -8.27
N GLN A 59 -16.31 10.99 -9.53
CA GLN A 59 -16.91 9.76 -10.07
C GLN A 59 -15.84 8.66 -10.14
N GLU A 60 -16.27 7.43 -10.35
CA GLU A 60 -15.41 6.32 -10.75
C GLU A 60 -14.67 6.68 -12.06
N VAL A 61 -13.34 6.55 -12.06
CA VAL A 61 -12.47 6.85 -13.20
C VAL A 61 -11.91 5.55 -13.76
N PRO A 62 -12.28 5.16 -15.00
CA PRO A 62 -11.71 3.99 -15.65
C PRO A 62 -10.19 4.13 -15.84
N ILE A 63 -9.48 3.07 -15.53
CA ILE A 63 -8.04 2.88 -15.75
C ILE A 63 -7.85 1.51 -16.41
N ARG A 64 -6.65 1.23 -16.96
CA ARG A 64 -6.35 0.09 -17.86
C ARG A 64 -7.31 -1.11 -17.76
N ASN A 65 -7.22 -1.86 -16.65
CA ASN A 65 -8.02 -3.05 -16.39
C ASN A 65 -8.76 -2.87 -15.06
N GLY A 66 -9.18 -1.65 -14.75
CA GLY A 66 -9.68 -1.33 -13.43
C GLY A 66 -10.40 0.01 -13.37
N VAL A 67 -10.65 0.43 -12.15
CA VAL A 67 -11.24 1.74 -11.84
C VAL A 67 -10.60 2.25 -10.57
N PHE A 68 -10.45 3.57 -10.45
CA PHE A 68 -10.20 4.20 -9.17
C PHE A 68 -11.26 5.27 -8.88
N GLN A 69 -11.44 5.58 -7.60
CA GLN A 69 -12.26 6.71 -7.16
C GLN A 69 -11.57 7.39 -5.99
N VAL A 70 -11.54 8.72 -6.02
CA VAL A 70 -10.95 9.52 -4.94
C VAL A 70 -12.01 9.78 -3.89
N PHE A 71 -11.63 9.60 -2.63
CA PHE A 71 -12.40 9.91 -1.43
C PHE A 71 -11.62 10.92 -0.58
N GLN A 72 -12.27 11.49 0.43
CA GLN A 72 -11.64 12.44 1.35
C GLN A 72 -10.40 11.86 2.06
N GLY A 73 -10.48 10.61 2.50
CA GLY A 73 -9.43 9.94 3.26
C GLY A 73 -8.44 9.11 2.43
N GLY A 74 -8.66 8.94 1.12
CA GLY A 74 -7.82 8.07 0.31
C GLY A 74 -8.34 7.85 -1.11
N VAL A 75 -7.71 6.92 -1.83
CA VAL A 75 -8.14 6.51 -3.16
C VAL A 75 -8.46 5.03 -3.11
N LEU A 76 -9.66 4.66 -3.57
CA LEU A 76 -10.04 3.26 -3.73
C LEU A 76 -9.70 2.83 -5.16
N TYR A 77 -8.98 1.72 -5.30
CA TYR A 77 -8.65 1.10 -6.58
C TYR A 77 -9.35 -0.25 -6.67
N TRP A 78 -9.78 -0.65 -7.86
CA TRP A 78 -10.26 -2.00 -8.14
C TRP A 78 -9.72 -2.50 -9.47
N SER A 79 -9.39 -3.78 -9.51
CA SER A 79 -9.18 -4.55 -10.74
C SER A 79 -9.75 -5.96 -10.54
N PRO A 80 -10.04 -6.70 -11.63
CA PRO A 80 -10.58 -8.06 -11.52
C PRO A 80 -9.61 -9.03 -10.84
N ASP A 81 -8.30 -8.76 -10.89
CA ASP A 81 -7.26 -9.66 -10.39
C ASP A 81 -7.09 -9.57 -8.87
N VAL A 82 -7.32 -8.38 -8.28
CA VAL A 82 -6.99 -8.12 -6.87
C VAL A 82 -8.17 -7.61 -6.04
N GLY A 83 -9.30 -7.24 -6.68
CA GLY A 83 -10.45 -6.66 -6.00
C GLY A 83 -10.22 -5.21 -5.59
N ALA A 84 -11.06 -4.71 -4.66
CA ALA A 84 -11.04 -3.32 -4.23
C ALA A 84 -10.11 -3.09 -3.03
N HIS A 85 -9.14 -2.19 -3.15
CA HIS A 85 -8.25 -1.78 -2.04
C HIS A 85 -7.95 -0.29 -2.03
N SER A 86 -7.91 0.31 -0.84
CA SER A 86 -7.61 1.73 -0.71
C SER A 86 -6.16 2.00 -0.40
N VAL A 87 -5.66 3.13 -0.89
CA VAL A 87 -4.32 3.66 -0.57
C VAL A 87 -4.48 5.08 -0.04
N SER A 88 -3.84 5.40 1.08
CA SER A 88 -4.00 6.67 1.79
C SER A 88 -2.68 7.24 2.31
N GLY A 89 -2.71 8.50 2.77
CA GLY A 89 -1.59 9.16 3.45
C GLY A 89 -0.24 9.02 2.74
N SER A 90 0.80 8.75 3.53
CA SER A 90 2.18 8.60 3.04
C SER A 90 2.38 7.38 2.12
N PHE A 91 1.57 6.32 2.26
CA PHE A 91 1.56 5.20 1.32
C PHE A 91 1.11 5.66 -0.07
N ARG A 92 0.08 6.50 -0.15
CA ARG A 92 -0.39 7.08 -1.42
C ARG A 92 0.65 8.00 -2.05
N GLU A 93 1.32 8.82 -1.23
CA GLU A 93 2.38 9.72 -1.69
C GLU A 93 3.54 8.93 -2.32
N LEU A 94 4.03 7.90 -1.62
CA LEU A 94 5.08 7.03 -2.15
C LEU A 94 4.60 6.25 -3.39
N TYR A 95 3.37 5.75 -3.38
CA TYR A 95 2.80 5.06 -4.53
C TYR A 95 2.76 5.95 -5.78
N GLY A 96 2.52 7.25 -5.61
CA GLY A 96 2.62 8.23 -6.67
C GLY A 96 4.03 8.42 -7.21
N GLN A 97 5.04 8.41 -6.35
CA GLN A 97 6.45 8.47 -6.77
C GLN A 97 6.85 7.23 -7.59
N PHE A 98 6.20 6.10 -7.33
CA PHE A 98 6.37 4.85 -8.09
C PHE A 98 5.44 4.74 -9.31
N GLY A 99 4.71 5.80 -9.69
CA GLY A 99 3.88 5.83 -10.90
C GLY A 99 2.48 5.22 -10.74
N TYR A 100 1.99 5.09 -9.51
CA TYR A 100 0.69 4.49 -9.18
C TYR A 100 0.49 3.11 -9.84
N GLU A 101 -0.72 2.81 -10.32
CA GLU A 101 -1.09 1.52 -10.89
C GLU A 101 -0.40 1.21 -12.22
N ASN A 102 0.18 2.24 -12.85
CA ASN A 102 0.89 2.12 -14.12
C ASN A 102 2.39 1.85 -13.92
N GLY A 103 2.89 1.99 -12.69
CA GLY A 103 4.27 1.78 -12.36
C GLY A 103 4.59 0.36 -11.89
N GLU A 104 5.80 0.18 -11.35
CA GLU A 104 6.37 -1.13 -11.05
C GLU A 104 5.61 -1.88 -9.94
N LEU A 105 4.88 -1.18 -9.08
CA LEU A 105 4.10 -1.81 -8.02
C LEU A 105 2.77 -2.39 -8.51
N GLY A 106 2.20 -1.86 -9.59
CA GLY A 106 0.85 -2.22 -10.02
C GLY A 106 -0.20 -1.95 -8.94
N TYR A 107 -1.34 -2.65 -9.01
CA TYR A 107 -2.47 -2.40 -8.10
C TYR A 107 -2.19 -2.84 -6.65
N PRO A 108 -2.79 -2.16 -5.65
CA PRO A 108 -2.79 -2.64 -4.28
C PRO A 108 -3.54 -3.98 -4.16
N ARG A 109 -3.03 -4.88 -3.32
CA ARG A 109 -3.57 -6.23 -3.06
C ARG A 109 -4.12 -6.41 -1.64
N SER A 110 -3.86 -5.47 -0.76
CA SER A 110 -4.37 -5.45 0.60
C SER A 110 -4.73 -4.02 1.00
N GLN A 111 -5.44 -3.90 2.12
CA GLN A 111 -5.43 -2.65 2.89
C GLN A 111 -4.05 -2.43 3.53
N GLU A 112 -3.88 -1.27 4.15
CA GLU A 112 -2.83 -1.07 5.15
C GLU A 112 -3.07 -2.04 6.33
N LEU A 113 -2.10 -2.92 6.60
CA LEU A 113 -2.16 -3.96 7.62
C LEU A 113 -1.15 -3.67 8.73
N ARG A 114 -1.58 -3.84 9.98
CA ARG A 114 -0.69 -3.77 11.16
C ARG A 114 0.20 -5.01 11.20
N SER A 115 1.50 -4.82 11.38
CA SER A 115 2.42 -5.91 11.67
C SER A 115 2.60 -6.09 13.19
N ARG A 116 2.91 -7.32 13.60
CA ARG A 116 3.23 -7.65 15.00
C ARG A 116 4.53 -7.01 15.49
N ALA A 117 5.41 -6.60 14.57
CA ALA A 117 6.64 -5.87 14.87
C ALA A 117 6.43 -4.36 15.11
N GLY A 118 5.18 -3.87 15.09
CA GLY A 118 4.83 -2.51 15.53
C GLY A 118 4.63 -1.47 14.41
N GLY A 119 4.85 -1.85 13.16
CA GLY A 119 4.62 -1.02 11.98
C GLY A 119 3.35 -1.35 11.18
N VAL A 120 3.30 -0.85 9.96
CA VAL A 120 2.23 -1.01 8.98
C VAL A 120 2.83 -1.44 7.65
N TYR A 121 2.15 -2.30 6.90
CA TYR A 121 2.54 -2.63 5.54
C TYR A 121 1.34 -2.73 4.62
N GLN A 122 1.57 -2.53 3.32
CA GLN A 122 0.56 -2.71 2.29
C GLN A 122 1.16 -3.47 1.13
N GLN A 123 0.45 -4.51 0.67
CA GLN A 123 0.88 -5.35 -0.43
C GLN A 123 0.39 -4.79 -1.75
N TYR A 124 1.22 -4.88 -2.77
CA TYR A 124 0.95 -4.53 -4.16
C TYR A 124 1.28 -5.72 -5.07
N GLN A 125 0.95 -5.64 -6.36
CA GLN A 125 1.26 -6.72 -7.30
C GLN A 125 2.77 -6.94 -7.46
N GLY A 126 3.55 -5.85 -7.49
CA GLY A 126 4.99 -5.88 -7.73
C GLY A 126 5.87 -5.66 -6.50
N GLY A 127 5.29 -5.52 -5.30
CA GLY A 127 6.08 -5.23 -4.09
C GLY A 127 5.23 -5.07 -2.84
N VAL A 128 5.89 -4.68 -1.75
CA VAL A 128 5.25 -4.37 -0.48
C VAL A 128 5.84 -3.06 0.04
N MET A 129 4.97 -2.15 0.49
CA MET A 129 5.39 -0.96 1.22
C MET A 129 5.34 -1.24 2.71
N TYR A 130 6.35 -0.76 3.43
CA TYR A 130 6.47 -0.89 4.88
C TYR A 130 6.68 0.47 5.51
N TRP A 131 6.06 0.68 6.66
CA TRP A 131 6.30 1.83 7.54
C TRP A 131 6.46 1.33 8.97
N SER A 132 7.37 1.95 9.72
CA SER A 132 7.61 1.69 11.14
C SER A 132 7.72 3.00 11.92
N PRO A 133 7.35 3.00 13.21
CA PRO A 133 7.40 4.19 14.03
C PRO A 133 8.84 4.68 14.31
N GLU A 134 9.82 3.80 14.29
CA GLU A 134 11.24 4.15 14.52
C GLU A 134 11.80 5.01 13.38
N GLU A 135 11.32 4.79 12.15
CA GLU A 135 11.72 5.51 10.94
C GLU A 135 10.63 6.47 10.44
N ALA A 136 9.76 6.94 11.34
CA ALA A 136 8.56 7.69 10.99
C ALA A 136 8.83 8.92 10.10
N GLU A 137 9.97 9.60 10.30
CA GLU A 137 10.39 10.76 9.52
C GLU A 137 10.70 10.46 8.06
N SER A 138 11.17 9.23 7.77
CA SER A 138 11.51 8.81 6.41
C SER A 138 10.29 8.34 5.59
N GLY A 139 9.15 8.12 6.26
CA GLY A 139 7.95 7.60 5.62
C GLY A 139 8.05 6.11 5.27
N PRO A 140 7.11 5.59 4.46
CA PRO A 140 7.16 4.20 4.04
C PRO A 140 8.29 3.94 3.04
N HIS A 141 8.71 2.67 2.93
CA HIS A 141 9.71 2.20 1.97
C HIS A 141 9.20 1.00 1.17
N VAL A 142 9.56 0.96 -0.11
CA VAL A 142 9.19 -0.15 -1.01
C VAL A 142 10.23 -1.26 -0.94
N VAL A 143 9.77 -2.50 -0.73
CA VAL A 143 10.55 -3.73 -0.90
C VAL A 143 9.95 -4.53 -2.07
N ARG A 144 10.76 -4.86 -3.09
CA ARG A 144 10.31 -5.52 -4.33
C ARG A 144 11.37 -6.45 -4.94
N SER A 145 10.99 -7.17 -5.99
CA SER A 145 11.89 -7.97 -6.85
C SER A 145 12.73 -8.99 -6.05
N ALA A 146 14.00 -9.22 -6.43
CA ALA A 146 14.88 -10.20 -5.77
C ALA A 146 15.09 -9.92 -4.27
N ILE A 147 15.17 -8.65 -3.88
CA ILE A 147 15.31 -8.25 -2.48
C ILE A 147 14.07 -8.64 -1.66
N LEU A 148 12.86 -8.52 -2.22
CA LEU A 148 11.63 -8.95 -1.53
C LEU A 148 11.62 -10.46 -1.27
N ILE A 149 12.16 -11.24 -2.21
CA ILE A 149 12.26 -12.70 -2.05
C ILE A 149 13.22 -13.02 -0.90
N GLU A 150 14.41 -12.40 -0.88
CA GLU A 150 15.40 -12.63 0.18
C GLU A 150 14.91 -12.13 1.54
N TYR A 151 14.30 -10.95 1.60
CA TYR A 151 13.68 -10.42 2.81
C TYR A 151 12.60 -11.37 3.35
N GLY A 152 11.84 -12.01 2.46
CA GLY A 152 10.87 -13.02 2.85
C GLY A 152 11.50 -14.29 3.43
N GLN A 153 12.64 -14.74 2.89
CA GLN A 153 13.41 -15.86 3.45
C GLN A 153 14.00 -15.52 4.82
N ALA A 154 14.39 -14.26 5.01
CA ALA A 154 14.90 -13.72 6.26
C ALA A 154 13.82 -13.46 7.33
N GLY A 155 12.55 -13.80 7.09
CA GLY A 155 11.47 -13.64 8.07
C GLY A 155 10.78 -12.28 8.05
N TRP A 156 10.98 -11.49 6.99
CA TRP A 156 10.36 -10.18 6.78
C TRP A 156 10.67 -9.21 7.93
N GLU A 157 9.75 -8.29 8.24
CA GLU A 157 9.93 -7.28 9.29
C GLU A 157 9.97 -7.86 10.71
N ASN A 158 9.68 -9.16 10.83
CA ASN A 158 9.71 -9.89 12.09
C ASN A 158 10.99 -10.73 12.26
N GLY A 159 11.83 -10.75 11.23
CA GLY A 159 13.06 -11.51 11.19
C GLY A 159 14.26 -10.69 11.66
N CYS A 160 15.45 -11.18 11.34
CA CYS A 160 16.69 -10.57 11.83
C CYS A 160 17.02 -9.22 11.16
N LEU A 161 16.35 -8.87 10.06
CA LEU A 161 16.52 -7.59 9.37
C LEU A 161 15.65 -6.45 9.92
N GLY A 162 14.51 -6.73 10.54
CA GLY A 162 13.55 -5.68 10.92
C GLY A 162 13.01 -4.91 9.70
N TYR A 163 12.54 -3.68 9.90
CA TYR A 163 11.95 -2.86 8.84
C TYR A 163 12.98 -2.27 7.87
N PRO A 164 12.60 -1.99 6.60
CA PRO A 164 13.45 -1.25 5.67
C PRO A 164 13.66 0.20 6.12
N LEU A 165 14.89 0.68 5.99
CA LEU A 165 15.30 2.07 6.27
C LEU A 165 15.34 2.94 5.00
N THR A 166 15.45 2.29 3.84
CA THR A 166 15.51 2.94 2.54
C THR A 166 14.59 2.24 1.54
N SER A 167 14.19 2.96 0.50
CA SER A 167 13.81 2.29 -0.75
C SER A 167 15.06 1.73 -1.45
N GLN A 168 14.86 0.80 -2.38
CA GLN A 168 15.96 0.18 -3.13
C GLN A 168 16.73 1.23 -3.95
N TYR A 169 18.05 1.16 -3.93
CA TYR A 169 18.93 2.04 -4.69
C TYR A 169 19.99 1.25 -5.45
N SER A 170 20.57 1.88 -6.49
CA SER A 170 21.68 1.28 -7.22
C SER A 170 23.00 1.63 -6.54
N TYR A 171 23.78 0.62 -6.20
CA TYR A 171 25.14 0.77 -5.68
C TYR A 171 26.15 0.56 -6.80
N GLU A 172 27.01 1.56 -7.00
CA GLU A 172 28.04 1.60 -8.06
C GLU A 172 27.51 1.31 -9.48
N GLY A 173 26.22 1.58 -9.72
CA GLY A 173 25.57 1.32 -11.01
C GLY A 173 25.40 -0.16 -11.36
N TYR A 174 25.59 -1.07 -10.39
CA TYR A 174 25.61 -2.51 -10.63
C TYR A 174 24.61 -3.25 -9.75
N SER A 175 24.83 -3.27 -8.43
CA SER A 175 23.98 -4.00 -7.50
C SER A 175 22.78 -3.16 -7.09
N THR A 176 21.61 -3.80 -6.94
CA THR A 176 20.49 -3.19 -6.21
C THR A 176 20.70 -3.47 -4.73
N VAL A 177 20.58 -2.45 -3.88
CA VAL A 177 20.79 -2.56 -2.44
C VAL A 177 19.60 -1.97 -1.70
N GLN A 178 19.30 -2.53 -0.54
CA GLN A 178 18.33 -1.96 0.40
C GLN A 178 18.81 -2.14 1.83
N GLU A 179 18.68 -1.09 2.62
CA GLU A 179 19.04 -1.09 4.03
C GLU A 179 17.82 -1.36 4.90
N PHE A 180 18.07 -2.07 6.00
CA PHE A 180 17.10 -2.48 7.01
C PHE A 180 17.68 -2.23 8.40
N GLN A 181 16.82 -2.23 9.42
CA GLN A 181 17.22 -1.99 10.80
C GLN A 181 18.36 -2.90 11.29
N GLY A 182 18.37 -4.17 10.85
CA GLY A 182 19.34 -5.20 11.25
C GLY A 182 20.42 -5.53 10.23
N GLY A 183 20.41 -4.91 9.05
CA GLY A 183 21.40 -5.17 8.01
C GLY A 183 21.04 -4.58 6.67
N MET A 184 21.61 -5.12 5.61
CA MET A 184 21.26 -4.77 4.22
C MET A 184 21.10 -6.02 3.38
N ILE A 185 20.32 -5.92 2.31
CA ILE A 185 20.25 -6.96 1.26
C ILE A 185 20.90 -6.41 0.01
N TRP A 186 21.83 -7.19 -0.54
CA TRP A 186 22.45 -6.96 -1.84
C TRP A 186 21.80 -7.86 -2.88
N ALA A 187 21.52 -7.31 -4.06
CA ALA A 187 21.05 -8.05 -5.23
C ALA A 187 21.92 -7.68 -6.46
N PRO A 188 23.08 -8.35 -6.64
CA PRO A 188 23.89 -8.20 -7.84
C PRO A 188 23.20 -8.83 -9.06
N PRO A 189 23.38 -8.27 -10.27
CA PRO A 189 22.76 -8.81 -11.47
C PRO A 189 23.35 -10.18 -11.85
N GLY A 190 22.48 -11.19 -11.95
CA GLY A 190 22.87 -12.56 -12.32
C GLY A 190 23.37 -13.42 -11.15
N GLU A 191 23.33 -12.90 -9.92
CA GLU A 191 23.70 -13.61 -8.70
C GLU A 191 22.51 -13.71 -7.75
N GLU A 192 22.58 -14.62 -6.78
CA GLU A 192 21.57 -14.70 -5.72
C GLU A 192 21.70 -13.49 -4.79
N PRO A 193 20.58 -12.86 -4.39
CA PRO A 193 20.63 -11.83 -3.36
C PRO A 193 21.11 -12.42 -2.04
N PHE A 194 21.77 -11.61 -1.21
CA PHE A 194 22.28 -12.06 0.08
C PHE A 194 22.17 -10.96 1.15
N VAL A 195 22.04 -11.42 2.39
CA VAL A 195 21.96 -10.58 3.59
C VAL A 195 23.34 -10.29 4.15
N ASP A 196 23.63 -9.02 4.43
CA ASP A 196 24.78 -8.58 5.22
C ASP A 196 24.27 -7.90 6.50
N LEU A 197 24.39 -8.60 7.65
CA LEU A 197 23.86 -8.12 8.93
C LEU A 197 24.81 -7.10 9.56
N TRP A 198 24.22 -6.13 10.27
CA TRP A 198 25.00 -5.23 11.11
C TRP A 198 25.73 -6.03 12.20
N PRO A 199 26.97 -5.65 12.56
CA PRO A 199 27.68 -6.30 13.65
C PRO A 199 26.86 -6.22 14.93
N ASP A 200 26.80 -7.32 15.68
CA ASP A 200 26.39 -7.21 17.07
C ASP A 200 27.42 -6.37 17.85
N GLU A 201 27.00 -5.72 18.94
CA GLU A 201 27.92 -4.94 19.79
C GLU A 201 29.06 -5.80 20.40
N SER A 202 29.02 -7.14 20.28
CA SER A 202 30.07 -8.06 20.72
C SER A 202 31.19 -8.32 19.70
N GLY A 203 31.12 -7.79 18.49
CA GLY A 203 32.29 -7.57 17.63
C GLY A 203 33.03 -8.83 17.17
N TYR A 204 32.37 -9.99 17.00
CA TYR A 204 33.02 -11.17 16.42
C TYR A 204 32.39 -11.60 15.09
N ARG A 205 33.12 -11.34 14.01
CA ARG A 205 32.91 -11.95 12.69
C ARG A 205 33.08 -13.47 12.82
N MET A 206 31.98 -14.20 12.83
CA MET A 206 32.00 -15.64 12.58
C MET A 206 32.21 -15.85 11.07
N SER A 207 33.45 -16.19 10.74
CA SER A 207 33.95 -16.77 9.50
C SER A 207 32.89 -17.40 8.56
N GLY A 208 32.82 -16.88 7.34
CA GLY A 208 32.78 -17.71 6.11
C GLY A 208 31.44 -18.27 5.63
N LEU A 209 30.34 -18.07 6.36
CA LEU A 209 28.98 -18.29 5.86
C LEU A 209 28.14 -17.16 6.45
N TYR A 210 27.58 -16.29 5.60
CA TYR A 210 26.63 -15.27 6.04
C TYR A 210 25.58 -15.96 6.92
N PRO A 211 25.47 -15.61 8.22
CA PRO A 211 24.45 -16.22 9.06
C PRO A 211 23.11 -15.85 8.43
N ARG A 212 22.45 -16.85 7.83
CA ARG A 212 21.03 -16.73 7.53
C ARG A 212 20.34 -16.45 8.87
N CYS A 213 19.29 -15.62 8.86
CA CYS A 213 18.26 -15.80 9.88
C CYS A 213 17.83 -17.30 9.84
#